data_AF-A0A350WV27-F1
#
_entry.id   AF-A0A350WV27-F1
#
_cell.length_a   1.000
_cell.length_b   1.000
_cell.length_c   1.000
_cell.angle_alpha   90.00
_cell.angle_beta   90.00
_cell.angle_gamma   90.00
#
_symmetry.space_group_name_H-M   'P 1'
#
loop_
_entity.id
_entity.type
_entity.pdbx_description
1 polymer ?
#
loop_
_entity_poly.entity_id
_entity_poly.type
_entity_poly.pdbx_seq_one_letter_code
_entity_poly.pdbx_strand_id
1 'polypeptide(L)' 'MSADTLPQISSFIIRFVRDETPANPASYHGTIRHIQTAEEVSFHEWREAAEFMNRFVQIAEMLPPSFPETPITKL' A
#
# COMPACT_ATOMS: atom_id res chain seq x y z
N MET A 1 7.35 31.11 -14.96
CA MET A 1 6.06 30.61 -14.46
C MET A 1 6.28 29.17 -14.06
N SER A 2 6.48 28.92 -12.77
CA SER A 2 6.61 27.55 -12.25
C SER A 2 5.22 26.93 -12.33
N ALA A 3 5.06 25.85 -13.09
CA ALA A 3 3.82 25.11 -13.09
C ALA A 3 3.68 24.47 -11.70
N ASP A 4 2.79 25.02 -10.87
CA ASP A 4 2.36 24.37 -9.63
C ASP A 4 1.81 23.00 -10.00
N THR A 5 2.62 21.97 -9.80
CA THR A 5 2.23 20.60 -10.08
C THR A 5 1.32 20.19 -8.93
N LEU A 6 0.02 20.18 -9.18
CA LEU A 6 -0.96 19.75 -8.19
C LEU A 6 -0.59 18.34 -7.69
N PRO A 7 -0.72 18.05 -6.39
CA PRO A 7 -0.40 16.73 -5.86
C PRO A 7 -1.28 15.68 -6.54
N GLN A 8 -0.65 14.62 -7.06
CA GLN A 8 -1.36 13.48 -7.61
C GLN A 8 -1.89 12.61 -6.46
N ILE A 9 -3.23 12.60 -6.28
CA ILE A 9 -3.91 11.83 -5.24
C ILE A 9 -4.54 10.57 -5.85
N SER A 10 -4.15 9.41 -5.34
CA SER A 10 -4.76 8.10 -5.64
C SER A 10 -5.50 7.61 -4.39
N SER A 11 -6.73 7.12 -4.55
CA SER A 11 -7.59 6.76 -3.41
C SER A 11 -8.11 5.33 -3.55
N PHE A 12 -8.11 4.60 -2.44
CA PHE A 12 -8.48 3.18 -2.41
C PHE A 12 -9.46 2.90 -1.28
N ILE A 13 -10.40 1.98 -1.50
CA ILE A 13 -11.20 1.34 -0.46
C ILE A 13 -10.75 -0.10 -0.35
N ILE A 14 -10.39 -0.54 0.86
CA ILE A 14 -10.03 -1.92 1.16
C ILE A 14 -11.08 -2.49 2.11
N ARG A 15 -11.65 -3.64 1.76
CA ARG A 15 -12.59 -4.39 2.61
C ARG A 15 -11.95 -5.72 2.96
N PHE A 16 -11.93 -6.04 4.24
CA PHE A 16 -11.48 -7.32 4.75
C PHE A 16 -12.68 -8.15 5.18
N VAL A 17 -12.63 -9.43 4.87
CA VAL A 17 -13.51 -10.47 5.38
C VAL A 17 -12.63 -11.42 6.17
N ARG A 18 -12.99 -11.63 7.44
CA ARG A 18 -12.27 -12.55 8.32
C ARG A 18 -13.10 -13.82 8.48
N ASP A 19 -12.50 -14.96 8.17
CA ASP A 19 -13.14 -16.25 8.36
C ASP A 19 -12.93 -16.71 9.81
N GLU A 20 -13.95 -16.55 10.65
CA GLU A 20 -13.91 -17.06 12.04
C GLU A 20 -14.21 -18.56 12.07
N THR A 21 -13.37 -19.36 11.43
CA THR A 21 -13.43 -20.82 11.59
C THR A 21 -12.50 -21.30 12.71
N PRO A 22 -12.99 -22.14 13.65
CA PRO A 22 -12.19 -22.65 14.77
C PRO A 22 -10.90 -23.39 14.36
N ALA A 23 -10.83 -23.87 13.11
CA ALA A 23 -9.71 -24.65 12.60
C ALA A 23 -8.56 -23.81 12.01
N ASN A 24 -8.78 -22.52 11.70
CA ASN A 24 -7.73 -21.66 11.12
C ASN A 24 -7.88 -20.21 11.60
N PRO A 25 -7.21 -19.82 12.70
CA PRO A 25 -7.48 -18.55 13.40
C PRO A 25 -7.05 -17.26 12.68
N ALA A 26 -6.61 -17.32 11.41
CA ALA A 26 -6.05 -16.15 10.72
C ALA A 26 -6.29 -16.09 9.19
N SER A 27 -7.28 -16.81 8.65
CA SER A 27 -7.63 -16.64 7.23
C SER A 27 -8.45 -15.37 7.03
N TYR A 28 -7.98 -14.48 6.15
CA TYR A 28 -8.75 -13.35 5.66
C TYR A 28 -8.71 -13.34 4.14
N HIS A 29 -9.75 -12.77 3.55
CA HIS A 29 -9.79 -12.39 2.15
C HIS A 29 -10.41 -11.01 2.06
N GLY A 30 -10.52 -10.45 0.87
CA GLY A 30 -11.05 -9.10 0.74
C GLY A 30 -11.17 -8.61 -0.68
N THR A 31 -11.52 -7.34 -0.79
CA THR A 31 -11.58 -6.60 -2.06
C THR A 31 -10.90 -5.25 -1.91
N ILE A 32 -10.15 -4.82 -2.92
CA ILE A 32 -9.61 -3.48 -3.02
C ILE A 32 -10.17 -2.79 -4.27
N ARG A 33 -10.63 -1.55 -4.13
CA ARG A 33 -11.16 -0.73 -5.22
C ARG A 33 -10.41 0.59 -5.32
N HIS A 34 -9.94 0.92 -6.53
CA HIS A 34 -9.43 2.24 -6.84
C HIS A 34 -10.60 3.18 -7.17
N ILE A 35 -10.69 4.32 -6.47
CA ILE A 35 -11.87 5.18 -6.51
C ILE A 35 -11.96 5.95 -7.84
N GLN A 36 -10.82 6.41 -8.35
CA GLN A 36 -10.74 7.24 -9.56
C GLN A 36 -11.07 6.45 -10.83
N THR A 37 -10.71 5.16 -10.91
CA THR A 37 -10.99 4.31 -12.08
C THR A 37 -12.16 3.35 -11.89
N ALA A 38 -12.68 3.26 -10.66
CA ALA A 38 -13.65 2.24 -10.23
C ALA A 38 -13.20 0.78 -10.41
N GLU A 39 -11.92 0.53 -10.72
CA GLU A 39 -11.35 -0.81 -10.84
C GLU A 39 -11.33 -1.49 -9.47
N GLU A 40 -11.78 -2.74 -9.39
CA GLU A 40 -11.87 -3.53 -8.17
C GLU A 40 -11.30 -4.93 -8.40
N VAL A 41 -10.53 -5.43 -7.43
CA VAL A 41 -10.00 -6.81 -7.43
C VAL A 41 -10.22 -7.46 -6.06
N SER A 42 -10.38 -8.78 -6.07
CA SER A 42 -10.37 -9.59 -4.83
C SER A 42 -8.95 -9.98 -4.46
N PHE A 43 -8.68 -10.12 -3.16
CA PHE A 43 -7.40 -10.60 -2.65
C PHE A 43 -7.57 -11.64 -1.54
N HIS A 44 -6.61 -12.56 -1.41
CA HIS A 44 -6.53 -13.57 -0.35
C HIS A 44 -5.35 -13.32 0.61
N GLU A 45 -4.42 -12.46 0.22
CA GLU A 45 -3.34 -11.99 1.08
C GLU A 45 -3.05 -10.51 0.83
N TRP A 46 -2.46 -9.82 1.81
CA TRP A 46 -2.11 -8.40 1.73
C TRP A 46 -1.19 -8.07 0.55
N ARG A 47 -0.33 -9.02 0.15
CA ARG A 47 0.59 -8.86 -0.98
C ARG A 47 -0.15 -8.49 -2.27
N GLU A 48 -1.25 -9.17 -2.57
CA GLU A 48 -2.05 -8.94 -3.78
C GLU A 48 -2.69 -7.53 -3.77
N ALA A 49 -3.17 -7.07 -2.60
CA ALA A 49 -3.68 -5.71 -2.45
C ALA A 49 -2.58 -4.64 -2.64
N ALA A 50 -1.37 -4.91 -2.14
CA ALA A 50 -0.22 -4.02 -2.32
C ALA A 50 0.24 -3.96 -3.79
N GLU A 51 0.25 -5.10 -4.49
CA GLU A 51 0.55 -5.15 -5.92
C GLU A 51 -0.47 -4.35 -6.75
N PHE A 52 -1.76 -4.43 -6.39
CA PHE A 52 -2.79 -3.60 -7.00
C PHE A 52 -2.52 -2.10 -6.79
N MET A 53 -2.22 -1.67 -5.56
CA MET A 53 -1.89 -0.26 -5.28
C MET A 53 -0.65 0.21 -6.03
N ASN A 54 0.34 -0.66 -6.21
CA ASN A 54 1.60 -0.35 -6.88
C ASN A 54 1.44 0.03 -8.36
N ARG A 55 0.32 -0.36 -8.99
CA ARG A 55 -0.04 0.03 -10.36
C ARG A 55 -0.38 1.52 -10.49
N PHE A 56 -0.78 2.17 -9.40
CA PHE A 56 -1.25 3.55 -9.38
C PHE A 56 -0.35 4.49 -8.58
N VAL A 57 0.36 3.96 -7.58
CA VAL A 57 1.34 4.68 -6.77
C VAL A 57 2.58 3.80 -6.73
N GLN A 58 3.72 4.26 -7.24
CA GLN A 58 4.98 3.51 -7.17
C GLN A 58 5.52 3.53 -5.73
N ILE A 59 4.91 2.74 -4.85
CA ILE A 59 5.17 2.71 -3.40
C ILE A 59 6.64 2.33 -3.10
N ALA A 60 7.33 1.68 -4.05
CA ALA A 60 8.72 1.26 -3.92
C ALA A 60 9.74 2.41 -3.82
N GLU A 61 9.41 3.64 -4.25
CA GLU A 61 10.32 4.79 -4.11
C GLU A 61 10.26 5.46 -2.72
N MET A 62 9.37 5.02 -1.83
CA MET A 62 9.33 5.48 -0.43
C MET A 62 10.27 4.69 0.50
N LEU A 63 11.42 4.23 -0.03
CA LEU A 63 12.56 3.95 0.85
C LEU A 63 12.84 5.25 1.61
N PRO A 64 12.89 5.24 2.97
CA PRO A 64 13.33 6.41 3.68
C PRO A 64 14.69 6.81 3.09
N PRO A 65 14.96 8.12 2.87
CA PRO A 65 16.29 8.54 2.46
C PRO A 65 17.25 7.88 3.44
N SER A 66 18.22 7.14 2.91
CA SER A 66 19.26 6.52 3.71
C SER A 66 19.92 7.62 4.53
N PHE A 67 19.49 7.81 5.79
CA PHE A 67 20.40 7.64 6.92
C PHE A 67 21.86 7.85 6.54
N PRO A 68 22.43 9.05 6.27
CA PRO A 68 23.88 9.11 6.22
C PRO A 68 24.35 8.69 7.62
N GLU A 69 24.90 7.48 7.71
CA GLU A 69 25.53 6.98 8.93
C GLU A 69 26.63 7.97 9.29
N THR A 70 26.35 8.92 10.18
CA THR A 70 27.40 9.69 10.80
C THR A 70 28.18 8.73 11.69
N PRO A 71 29.50 8.57 11.50
CA PRO A 71 30.27 7.77 12.42
C PRO A 71 30.17 8.44 13.78
N ILE A 72 29.64 7.70 14.76
CA ILE A 72 29.69 8.09 16.17
C ILE A 72 31.18 8.14 16.53
N THR A 73 31.77 9.34 16.50
CA THR A 73 33.07 9.57 17.10
C THR A 73 32.93 9.27 18.58
N LYS A 74 33.47 8.12 19.00
CA LYS A 74 33.64 7.76 20.41
C LYS A 74 34.36 8.91 21.11
N LEU A 75 33.73 9.40 22.19
CA LEU A 75 34.36 10.23 23.22
C LEU A 75 35.38 9.40 24.01
#